data_AF-A0A067MA15-F1
#
_entry.id   AF-A0A067MA15-F1
#
_cell.length_a   1.000
_cell.length_b   1.000
_cell.length_c   1.000
_cell.angle_alpha   90.00
_cell.angle_beta   90.00
_cell.angle_gamma   90.00
#
_symmetry.space_group_name_H-M   'P 1'
#
loop_
_entity.id
_entity.type
_entity.pdbx_description
1 polymer ?
#
loop_
_entity_poly.entity_id
_entity_poly.type
_entity_poly.pdbx_seq_one_letter_code
_entity_poly.pdbx_strand_id
1 'polypeptide(L)'
;KRTSQWHQWTDVVIPSLLKPYLEYKRVTKSGRMSPPAPEANHMCKCNTSRILQVTLATWSSFRNVSITACPCHPSALQLLNLGYFPCAPNRPNIAFDLNLLELITLQLCNGTPNITAWAETLETF
;
A
#
# COMPACT_ATOMS: atom_id res chain seq x y z
N LYS A 1 -15.68 -16.44 3.38
CA LYS A 1 -14.31 -15.86 3.42
C LYS A 1 -14.15 -14.64 2.49
N ARG A 2 -14.57 -14.69 1.20
CA ARG A 2 -14.49 -13.55 0.25
C ARG A 2 -15.37 -12.35 0.63
N THR A 3 -16.61 -12.59 1.05
CA THR A 3 -17.55 -11.56 1.53
C THR A 3 -17.01 -10.79 2.73
N SER A 4 -16.45 -11.50 3.72
CA SER A 4 -15.83 -10.88 4.89
C SER A 4 -14.64 -9.97 4.55
N GLN A 5 -13.85 -10.30 3.52
CA GLN A 5 -12.75 -9.42 3.09
C GLN A 5 -13.25 -8.18 2.37
N TRP A 6 -14.30 -8.30 1.54
CA TRP A 6 -14.88 -7.15 0.85
C TRP A 6 -15.46 -6.13 1.84
N HIS A 7 -16.17 -6.58 2.87
CA HIS A 7 -16.65 -5.70 3.95
C HIS A 7 -15.49 -5.01 4.67
N GLN A 8 -14.43 -5.76 5.01
CA GLN A 8 -13.27 -5.18 5.67
C GLN A 8 -12.61 -4.08 4.82
N TRP A 9 -12.54 -4.26 3.51
CA TRP A 9 -12.04 -3.23 2.60
C TRP A 9 -12.95 -2.01 2.54
N THR A 10 -14.23 -2.24 2.27
CA THR A 10 -15.20 -1.19 1.94
C THR A 10 -15.58 -0.37 3.17
N ASP A 11 -15.79 -1.03 4.30
CA ASP A 11 -16.39 -0.42 5.49
C ASP A 11 -15.33 0.08 6.49
N VAL A 12 -14.11 -0.47 6.45
CA VAL A 12 -13.07 -0.21 7.46
C VAL A 12 -11.79 0.34 6.87
N VAL A 13 -11.13 -0.42 5.99
CA VAL A 13 -9.76 -0.08 5.55
C VAL A 13 -9.74 1.11 4.60
N ILE A 14 -10.49 1.08 3.50
CA ILE A 14 -10.45 2.18 2.51
C ILE A 14 -10.90 3.51 3.14
N PRO A 15 -12.03 3.58 3.88
CA PRO A 15 -12.44 4.84 4.50
C PRO A 15 -11.41 5.39 5.49
N SER A 16 -10.76 4.52 6.27
CA SER A 16 -9.74 4.95 7.24
C SER A 16 -8.43 5.42 6.59
N LEU A 17 -8.10 4.93 5.40
CA LEU A 17 -6.91 5.34 4.65
C LEU A 17 -7.07 6.63 3.86
N LEU A 18 -8.30 7.08 3.58
CA LEU A 18 -8.53 8.23 2.70
C LEU A 18 -7.82 9.50 3.17
N LYS A 19 -8.00 9.88 4.44
CA LYS A 19 -7.34 11.06 5.02
C LYS A 19 -5.81 10.91 5.03
N PRO A 20 -5.23 9.82 5.56
CA PRO A 20 -3.79 9.56 5.48
C PRO A 20 -3.24 9.60 4.04
N TYR A 21 -3.99 9.10 3.06
CA TYR A 21 -3.54 9.07 1.67
C TYR A 21 -3.48 10.47 1.05
N LEU A 22 -4.49 11.31 1.30
CA LEU A 22 -4.48 12.70 0.84
C LEU A 22 -3.33 13.48 1.47
N GLU A 23 -3.05 13.25 2.75
CA GLU A 23 -1.93 13.87 3.45
C GLU A 23 -0.59 13.39 2.87
N TYR A 24 -0.44 12.08 2.63
CA TYR A 24 0.71 11.51 1.95
C TYR A 24 0.94 12.16 0.57
N LYS A 25 -0.12 12.30 -0.24
CA LYS A 25 -0.04 12.96 -1.55
C LYS A 25 0.37 14.43 -1.45
N ARG A 26 -0.15 15.15 -0.45
CA ARG A 26 0.22 16.55 -0.18
C ARG A 26 1.72 16.66 0.15
N VAL A 27 2.21 15.84 1.08
CA VAL A 27 3.60 15.89 1.55
C VAL A 27 4.58 15.46 0.45
N THR A 28 4.26 14.41 -0.30
CA THR A 28 5.11 13.91 -1.40
C THR A 28 4.98 14.72 -2.69
N LYS A 29 4.16 15.77 -2.74
CA LYS A 29 3.79 16.51 -3.96
C LYS A 29 3.37 15.58 -5.10
N SER A 30 2.52 14.60 -4.75
CA SER A 30 2.10 13.49 -5.61
C SER A 30 3.27 12.63 -6.09
N GLY A 31 4.09 12.13 -5.16
CA GLY A 31 5.20 11.23 -5.47
C GLY A 31 6.47 11.88 -6.05
N ARG A 32 6.49 13.20 -6.23
CA ARG A 32 7.66 13.94 -6.72
C ARG A 32 8.75 14.17 -5.66
N MET A 33 8.37 14.08 -4.40
CA MET A 33 9.26 14.16 -3.25
C MET A 33 9.24 12.85 -2.49
N SER A 34 10.39 12.45 -1.96
CA SER A 34 10.48 11.27 -1.10
C SER A 34 9.55 11.42 0.12
N PRO A 35 8.85 10.36 0.52
CA PRO A 35 8.06 10.40 1.74
C PRO A 35 8.95 10.72 2.94
N PRO A 36 8.43 11.46 3.93
CA PRO A 36 9.16 11.72 5.16
C PRO A 36 9.53 10.38 5.81
N ALA A 37 10.66 10.36 6.50
CA ALA A 37 11.07 9.18 7.25
C ALA A 37 9.90 8.74 8.16
N PRO A 38 9.57 7.44 8.21
CA PRO A 38 8.46 6.98 9.04
C PRO A 38 8.71 7.43 10.48
N GLU A 39 7.70 8.05 11.08
CA GLU A 39 7.75 8.44 12.48
C GLU A 39 8.03 7.19 13.31
N ALA A 40 9.25 7.12 13.85
CA ALA A 40 9.71 5.96 14.59
C ALA A 40 8.89 5.83 15.88
N ASN A 41 8.40 4.61 16.12
CA ASN A 41 7.84 4.12 17.37
C ASN A 41 6.42 4.57 17.74
N HIS A 42 5.43 4.01 17.04
CA HIS A 42 4.14 3.78 17.68
C HIS A 42 4.28 2.70 18.77
N MET A 43 4.56 3.12 20.01
CA MET A 43 4.54 2.25 21.19
C MET A 43 3.09 2.03 21.66
N CYS A 44 2.41 1.07 21.04
CA CYS A 44 1.12 0.63 21.53
C CYS A 44 1.28 -0.15 22.85
N LYS A 45 0.46 0.13 23.86
CA LYS A 45 0.33 -0.74 25.05
C LYS A 45 -0.58 -1.96 24.80
N CYS A 46 -1.06 -2.16 23.58
CA CYS A 46 -1.94 -3.26 23.24
C CYS A 46 -1.16 -4.58 23.17
N ASN A 47 -1.61 -5.58 23.92
CA ASN A 47 -0.95 -6.89 23.98
C ASN A 47 -1.26 -7.80 22.77
N THR A 48 -1.92 -7.26 21.75
CA THR A 48 -2.41 -8.00 20.56
C THR A 48 -1.59 -7.67 19.30
N SER A 49 -0.39 -7.12 19.47
CA SER A 49 0.52 -6.85 18.35
C SER A 49 0.96 -8.14 17.67
N ARG A 50 1.05 -8.11 16.33
CA ARG A 50 1.54 -9.22 15.52
C ARG A 50 2.56 -8.70 14.54
N ILE A 51 3.70 -9.39 14.45
CA ILE A 51 4.70 -9.10 13.43
C ILE A 51 4.22 -9.71 12.12
N LEU A 52 4.22 -8.91 11.06
CA LEU A 52 3.92 -9.32 9.70
C LEU A 52 5.16 -9.13 8.85
N GLN A 53 5.49 -10.15 8.05
CA GLN A 53 6.50 -10.06 7.01
C GLN A 53 5.79 -9.62 5.73
N VAL A 54 6.21 -8.48 5.17
CA VAL A 54 5.61 -7.91 3.98
C VAL A 54 6.69 -7.66 2.94
N THR A 55 6.46 -8.12 1.72
CA THR A 55 7.29 -7.81 0.56
C THR A 55 6.79 -6.51 -0.06
N LEU A 56 7.63 -5.49 -0.02
CA LEU A 56 7.42 -4.22 -0.69
C LEU A 56 7.84 -4.37 -2.16
N ALA A 57 6.88 -4.19 -3.07
CA ALA A 57 7.08 -4.20 -4.51
C ALA A 57 7.19 -2.77 -5.02
N THR A 58 8.35 -2.43 -5.55
CA THR A 58 8.64 -1.15 -6.23
C THR A 58 8.78 -1.37 -7.73
N TRP A 59 9.07 -0.31 -8.50
CA TRP A 59 9.32 -0.41 -9.93
C TRP A 59 10.48 -1.37 -10.27
N SER A 60 11.55 -1.36 -9.47
CA SER A 60 12.81 -2.03 -9.82
C SER A 60 13.22 -3.15 -8.87
N SER A 61 12.51 -3.33 -7.75
CA SER A 61 12.95 -4.26 -6.71
C SER A 61 11.83 -4.74 -5.79
N PHE A 62 12.09 -5.89 -5.16
CA PHE A 62 11.31 -6.43 -4.06
C PHE A 62 12.13 -6.37 -2.78
N ARG A 63 11.56 -5.80 -1.72
CA ARG A 63 12.22 -5.68 -0.41
C ARG A 63 11.34 -6.22 0.70
N ASN A 64 11.87 -7.14 1.50
CA ASN A 64 11.16 -7.66 2.66
C ASN A 64 11.33 -6.74 3.87
N VAL A 65 10.22 -6.43 4.54
CA VAL A 65 10.19 -5.65 5.78
C VAL A 65 9.32 -6.34 6.82
N SER A 66 9.69 -6.21 8.09
CA SER A 66 8.87 -6.60 9.23
C SER A 66 8.12 -5.39 9.76
N ILE A 67 6.80 -5.49 9.84
CA ILE A 67 5.94 -4.46 10.46
C ILE A 67 5.19 -5.05 11.65
N THR A 68 4.97 -4.24 12.68
CA THR A 68 4.25 -4.66 13.88
C THR A 68 2.83 -4.11 13.82
N ALA A 69 1.88 -4.94 13.40
CA ALA A 69 0.48 -4.56 13.23
C ALA A 69 -0.32 -4.82 14.51
N CYS A 70 -1.18 -3.87 14.87
CA CYS A 70 -2.13 -4.02 15.97
C CYS A 70 -3.45 -3.31 15.64
N PRO A 71 -4.55 -3.53 16.38
CA PRO A 71 -5.80 -2.82 16.12
C PRO A 71 -5.69 -1.29 16.19
N CYS A 72 -4.81 -0.77 17.05
CA CYS A 72 -4.55 0.67 17.19
C CYS A 72 -3.70 1.25 16.06
N HIS A 73 -2.87 0.41 15.43
CA HIS A 73 -1.99 0.79 14.34
C HIS A 73 -2.03 -0.28 13.24
N PRO A 74 -3.06 -0.21 12.37
CA PRO A 74 -3.27 -1.23 11.34
C PRO A 74 -2.11 -1.31 10.36
N SER A 75 -1.86 -2.50 9.81
CA SER A 75 -0.81 -2.71 8.80
C SER A 75 -1.00 -1.82 7.57
N ALA A 76 -2.25 -1.58 7.18
CA ALA A 76 -2.55 -0.78 6.00
C ALA A 76 -2.12 0.69 6.18
N LEU A 77 -2.32 1.26 7.37
CA LEU A 77 -1.88 2.62 7.69
C LEU A 77 -0.36 2.73 7.72
N GLN A 78 0.31 1.74 8.33
CA GLN A 78 1.77 1.66 8.36
C GLN A 78 2.38 1.63 6.96
N LEU A 79 1.86 0.75 6.09
CA LEU A 79 2.33 0.62 4.72
C LEU A 79 2.06 1.88 3.89
N LEU A 80 0.91 2.52 4.09
CA LEU A 80 0.58 3.76 3.39
C LEU A 80 1.54 4.89 3.77
N ASN A 81 1.90 5.02 5.05
CA ASN A 81 2.88 6.01 5.48
C ASN A 81 4.27 5.75 4.88
N LEU A 82 4.58 4.49 4.55
CA LEU A 82 5.80 4.12 3.82
C LEU A 82 5.68 4.35 2.29
N GLY A 83 4.50 4.69 1.78
CA GLY A 83 4.25 4.88 0.35
C GLY A 83 3.76 3.64 -0.38
N TYR A 84 3.23 2.65 0.32
CA TYR A 84 2.79 1.37 -0.25
C TYR A 84 1.32 1.08 0.06
N PHE A 85 0.64 0.40 -0.86
CA PHE A 85 -0.72 -0.10 -0.66
C PHE A 85 -0.71 -1.63 -0.47
N PRO A 86 -1.33 -2.16 0.61
CA PRO A 86 -1.33 -3.60 0.88
C PRO A 86 -2.21 -4.39 -0.09
N CYS A 87 -1.85 -5.64 -0.37
CA CYS A 87 -2.68 -6.57 -1.14
C CYS A 87 -3.90 -7.12 -0.37
N ALA A 88 -3.91 -7.00 0.96
CA ALA A 88 -4.95 -7.54 1.83
C ALA A 88 -5.18 -6.61 3.04
N PRO A 89 -6.41 -6.55 3.58
CA PRO A 89 -6.78 -5.52 4.56
C PRO A 89 -6.13 -5.75 5.93
N ASN A 90 -6.05 -7.01 6.38
CA ASN A 90 -5.62 -7.36 7.75
C ASN A 90 -4.25 -8.07 7.80
N ARG A 91 -3.87 -8.77 6.72
CA ARG A 91 -2.67 -9.62 6.68
C ARG A 91 -2.05 -9.59 5.28
N PRO A 92 -1.49 -8.44 4.85
CA PRO A 92 -0.80 -8.37 3.57
C PRO A 92 0.48 -9.21 3.63
N ASN A 93 0.72 -9.96 2.55
CA ASN A 93 2.04 -10.55 2.27
C ASN A 93 2.86 -9.66 1.34
N ILE A 94 2.20 -8.86 0.51
CA ILE A 94 2.81 -7.96 -0.47
C ILE A 94 2.15 -6.58 -0.34
N ALA A 95 2.92 -5.53 -0.58
CA ALA A 95 2.41 -4.18 -0.73
C ALA A 95 3.09 -3.50 -1.93
N PHE A 96 2.33 -2.75 -2.70
CA PHE A 96 2.79 -2.12 -3.95
C PHE A 96 3.02 -0.63 -3.77
N ASP A 97 4.07 -0.10 -4.39
CA ASP A 97 4.34 1.35 -4.42
C ASP A 97 3.13 2.12 -4.98
N LEU A 98 2.71 3.17 -4.28
CA LEU A 98 1.58 4.01 -4.68
C LEU A 98 1.81 4.68 -6.05
N ASN A 99 3.04 5.04 -6.40
CA ASN A 99 3.35 5.65 -7.70
C ASN A 99 3.24 4.63 -8.84
N LEU A 100 3.65 3.38 -8.59
CA LEU A 100 3.46 2.27 -9.52
C LEU A 100 1.97 2.03 -9.77
N LEU A 101 1.15 1.98 -8.71
CA LEU A 101 -0.29 1.81 -8.83
C LEU A 101 -0.97 2.97 -9.55
N GLU A 102 -0.51 4.20 -9.34
CA GLU A 102 -1.02 5.37 -10.06
C GLU A 102 -0.72 5.30 -11.55
N LEU A 103 0.50 4.90 -11.93
CA LEU A 103 0.85 4.66 -13.33
C LEU A 103 -0.05 3.60 -13.97
N ILE A 104 -0.23 2.45 -13.32
CA ILE A 104 -1.12 1.38 -13.80
C ILE A 104 -2.54 1.91 -13.97
N THR A 105 -3.04 2.69 -13.01
CA THR A 105 -4.40 3.25 -13.06
C THR A 105 -4.55 4.23 -14.22
N LEU A 106 -3.60 5.16 -14.39
CA LEU A 106 -3.61 6.12 -15.49
C LEU A 106 -3.56 5.43 -16.85
N GLN A 107 -2.77 4.36 -16.97
CA GLN A 107 -2.73 3.57 -18.19
C GLN A 107 -4.06 2.88 -18.45
N LEU A 108 -4.65 2.22 -17.45
CA LEU A 108 -5.92 1.52 -17.62
C LEU A 108 -7.08 2.48 -17.95
N CYS A 109 -7.02 3.72 -17.46
CA CYS A 109 -8.01 4.74 -17.77
C CYS A 109 -7.84 5.34 -19.18
N ASN A 110 -6.60 5.55 -19.64
CA ASN A 110 -6.32 6.29 -20.87
C ASN A 110 -5.90 5.42 -22.06
N GLY A 111 -5.47 4.18 -21.82
CA GLY A 111 -5.06 3.23 -22.84
C GLY A 111 -6.20 2.31 -23.27
N THR A 112 -6.14 1.81 -24.50
CA THR A 112 -6.94 0.65 -24.91
C THR A 112 -6.63 -0.52 -23.97
N PRO A 113 -7.64 -1.27 -23.49
CA PRO A 113 -7.45 -2.36 -22.53
C PRO A 113 -6.75 -3.56 -23.19
N ASN A 114 -5.44 -3.47 -23.41
CA ASN A 114 -4.59 -4.55 -23.91
C ASN A 114 -3.59 -4.98 -22.83
N ILE A 115 -4.12 -5.56 -21.75
CA ILE A 115 -3.32 -6.07 -20.62
C ILE A 115 -2.08 -6.86 -21.09
N THR A 116 -2.20 -7.62 -22.19
CA THR A 116 -1.10 -8.37 -22.82
C THR A 116 0.02 -7.48 -23.34
N ALA A 117 -0.27 -6.46 -24.17
CA ALA A 117 0.78 -5.60 -24.71
C ALA A 117 1.46 -4.78 -23.61
N TRP A 118 0.72 -4.48 -22.54
CA TRP A 118 1.27 -3.78 -21.40
C TRP A 118 2.22 -4.65 -20.56
N ALA A 119 1.84 -5.90 -20.31
CA ALA A 119 2.71 -6.89 -19.67
C ALA A 119 3.98 -7.13 -20.51
N GLU A 120 3.83 -7.29 -21.82
CA GLU A 120 4.96 -7.42 -22.76
C GLU A 120 5.87 -6.18 -22.74
N THR A 121 5.29 -4.98 -22.70
CA THR A 121 6.07 -3.74 -22.61
C THR A 121 6.87 -3.68 -21.30
N LEU A 122 6.27 -4.05 -20.17
CA LEU A 122 6.96 -4.08 -18.88
C LEU A 122 8.02 -5.19 -18.78
N GLU A 123 7.82 -6.31 -19.45
CA GLU A 123 8.81 -7.39 -19.51
C GLU A 123 10.01 -7.01 -20.39
N THR A 124 9.79 -6.17 -21.40
CA THR A 124 10.81 -5.70 -22.34
C THR A 124 11.63 -4.52 -21.81
N PHE A 125 11.06 -3.71 -20.92
CA PHE A 125 11.65 -2.47 -20.40
C PHE A 125 12.59 -2.71 -19.21
#